data_AF-A0A3E1DIV5-F1
#
_entry.id   AF-A0A3E1DIV5-F1
#
_cell.length_a   1.000
_cell.length_b   1.000
_cell.length_c   1.000
_cell.angle_alpha   90.00
_cell.angle_beta   90.00
_cell.angle_gamma   90.00
#
_symmetry.space_group_name_H-M   'P 1'
#
loop_
_entity.id
_entity.type
_entity.pdbx_description
1 polymer ?
#
loop_
_entity_poly.entity_id
_entity_poly.type
_entity_poly.pdbx_seq_one_letter_code
_entity_poly.pdbx_strand_id
1 'polypeptide(L)'
;FISPAAVIARRYKERWGIELFFKWIKQHLKIKRFLGHSENAVRIQILPALITYLLLAIYRKTQSYGGSLWILLAEIRATLFQRPSAEAERYWRRRESMTEFAARQGGLFA
;
A
#
# COMPACT_ATOMS: atom_id res chain seq x y z
N PHE A 1 -14.79 43.91 -9.79
CA PHE A 1 -13.96 43.83 -8.56
C PHE A 1 -12.70 43.01 -8.85
N ILE A 2 -11.54 43.65 -8.90
CA ILE A 2 -10.24 42.97 -9.08
C ILE A 2 -9.82 42.40 -7.72
N SER A 3 -9.60 41.09 -7.64
CA SER A 3 -9.10 40.46 -6.41
C SER A 3 -7.64 40.86 -6.18
N PRO A 4 -7.20 41.07 -4.92
CA PRO A 4 -5.79 41.35 -4.63
C PRO A 4 -4.87 40.27 -5.18
N ALA A 5 -3.69 40.64 -5.68
CA ALA A 5 -2.74 39.72 -6.32
C ALA A 5 -2.38 38.52 -5.42
N ALA A 6 -2.25 38.72 -4.11
CA ALA A 6 -1.99 37.66 -3.14
C ALA A 6 -3.11 36.60 -3.09
N VAL A 7 -4.37 37.02 -3.22
CA VAL A 7 -5.53 36.10 -3.25
C VAL A 7 -5.50 35.26 -4.53
N ILE A 8 -5.17 35.89 -5.66
CA ILE A 8 -5.03 35.19 -6.95
C ILE A 8 -3.90 34.16 -6.86
N ALA A 9 -2.72 34.54 -6.36
CA ALA A 9 -1.59 33.64 -6.20
C ALA A 9 -1.91 32.44 -5.28
N ARG A 10 -2.62 32.68 -4.17
CA ARG A 10 -3.04 31.60 -3.26
C ARG A 10 -3.98 30.61 -3.93
N ARG A 11 -4.98 31.08 -4.68
CA ARG A 11 -5.91 30.21 -5.43
C ARG A 11 -5.19 29.37 -6.48
N TYR A 12 -4.20 29.94 -7.16
CA TYR A 12 -3.37 29.18 -8.10
C TYR A 12 -2.58 28.07 -7.39
N LYS A 13 -2.01 28.36 -6.21
CA LYS A 13 -1.30 27.36 -5.40
C LYS A 13 -2.23 26.23 -4.94
N GLU A 14 -3.43 26.56 -4.48
CA GLU A 14 -4.45 25.57 -4.07
C GLU A 14 -4.85 24.66 -5.24
N ARG A 15 -5.10 25.24 -6.41
CA ARG A 15 -5.39 24.47 -7.64
C ARG A 15 -4.24 23.52 -7.98
N TRP A 16 -3.00 24.00 -7.90
CA TRP A 16 -1.83 23.16 -8.19
C TRP A 16 -1.69 22.00 -7.21
N GLY A 17 -2.08 22.19 -5.95
CA GLY A 17 -2.16 21.11 -4.97
C GLY A 17 -3.08 19.97 -5.42
N ILE A 18 -4.24 20.29 -5.97
CA ILE A 18 -5.19 19.29 -6.52
C ILE A 18 -4.57 18.56 -7.72
N GLU A 19 -3.91 19.28 -8.62
CA GLU A 19 -3.25 18.68 -9.79
C GLU A 19 -2.11 17.73 -9.37
N LEU A 20 -1.30 18.11 -8.39
CA LEU A 20 -0.25 17.28 -7.82
C LEU A 20 -0.82 16.03 -7.12
N PHE A 21 -1.93 16.16 -6.41
CA PHE A 21 -2.64 15.04 -5.81
C PHE A 21 -3.11 14.02 -6.86
N PHE A 22 -3.79 14.47 -7.92
CA PHE A 22 -4.23 13.57 -8.98
C PHE A 22 -3.07 13.01 -9.81
N LYS A 23 -1.98 13.76 -9.99
CA LYS A 23 -0.75 13.26 -10.58
C LYS A 23 -0.19 12.11 -9.74
N TRP A 24 -0.11 12.28 -8.42
CA TRP A 24 0.37 11.25 -7.51
C TRP A 24 -0.49 9.98 -7.57
N ILE A 25 -1.82 10.12 -7.53
CA ILE A 25 -2.75 8.97 -7.62
C ILE A 25 -2.55 8.20 -8.93
N LYS A 26 -2.59 8.91 -10.07
CA LYS A 26 -2.47 8.27 -11.39
C LYS A 26 -1.11 7.56 -11.55
N GLN A 27 -0.05 8.14 -11.02
CA GLN A 27 1.29 7.56 -11.09
C GLN A 27 1.46 6.32 -10.21
N HIS A 28 1.07 6.40 -8.93
CA HIS A 28 1.46 5.39 -7.95
C HIS A 28 0.40 4.30 -7.73
N LEU A 29 -0.88 4.61 -7.91
CA LEU A 29 -1.99 3.65 -7.76
C LEU A 29 -2.37 2.95 -9.07
N LYS A 30 -1.57 3.12 -10.13
CA LYS A 30 -1.72 2.45 -11.44
C LYS A 30 -3.08 2.67 -12.12
N ILE A 31 -3.75 3.80 -11.90
CA ILE A 31 -4.92 4.22 -12.69
C ILE A 31 -4.46 4.74 -14.07
N LYS A 32 -3.80 3.89 -14.85
CA LYS A 32 -3.32 4.22 -16.20
C LYS A 32 -4.33 3.87 -17.28
N ARG A 33 -5.17 2.86 -17.04
CA ARG A 33 -6.23 2.42 -17.95
C ARG A 33 -7.45 1.99 -17.15
N PHE A 34 -8.62 2.34 -17.64
CA PHE A 34 -9.87 1.85 -17.07
C PHE A 34 -10.06 0.37 -17.42
N LEU A 35 -10.57 -0.42 -16.46
CA LEU A 35 -10.90 -1.84 -16.67
C LEU A 35 -12.18 -2.00 -17.50
N GLY A 36 -12.98 -0.94 -17.64
CA GLY A 36 -14.16 -0.88 -18.48
C GLY A 36 -14.61 0.56 -18.67
N HIS A 37 -15.49 0.77 -19.66
CA HIS A 37 -16.01 2.10 -20.01
C HIS A 37 -17.35 2.43 -19.35
N SER A 38 -17.95 1.48 -18.61
CA SER A 38 -19.16 1.76 -17.85
C SER A 38 -18.85 2.69 -16.67
N GLU A 39 -19.80 3.54 -16.33
CA GLU A 39 -19.68 4.46 -15.21
C GLU A 39 -19.34 3.73 -13.89
N ASN A 40 -19.92 2.54 -13.69
CA ASN A 40 -19.64 1.70 -12.53
C ASN A 40 -18.21 1.15 -12.53
N ALA A 41 -17.69 0.73 -13.69
CA ALA A 41 -16.31 0.26 -13.78
C ALA A 41 -15.32 1.38 -13.43
N VAL A 42 -15.60 2.61 -13.88
CA VAL A 42 -14.80 3.80 -13.54
C VAL A 42 -14.90 4.11 -12.03
N ARG A 43 -16.11 4.14 -11.46
CA ARG A 43 -16.32 4.37 -10.01
C ARG A 43 -15.57 3.36 -9.15
N ILE A 44 -15.69 2.07 -9.47
CA ILE A 44 -15.05 0.98 -8.73
C ILE A 44 -13.53 1.05 -8.81
N GLN A 45 -12.93 1.71 -9.81
CA GLN A 45 -11.50 1.94 -9.83
C GLN A 45 -11.05 3.17 -9.05
N ILE A 46 -11.81 4.26 -9.16
CA ILE A 46 -11.45 5.52 -8.51
C ILE A 46 -11.63 5.43 -6.99
N LEU A 47 -12.74 4.84 -6.53
CA LEU A 47 -13.05 4.78 -5.10
C LEU A 47 -11.99 4.03 -4.27
N PRO A 48 -11.54 2.81 -4.63
CA PRO A 48 -10.48 2.13 -3.90
C PRO A 48 -9.14 2.87 -3.95
N ALA A 49 -8.84 3.58 -5.04
CA ALA A 49 -7.62 4.37 -5.11
C ALA A 49 -7.65 5.55 -4.13
N LEU A 50 -8.79 6.25 -4.04
CA LEU A 50 -9.00 7.30 -3.03
C LEU A 50 -8.94 6.74 -1.61
N ILE A 51 -9.58 5.60 -1.35
CA ILE A 51 -9.53 4.91 -0.05
C ILE A 51 -8.09 4.54 0.30
N THR A 52 -7.34 3.95 -0.63
CA THR A 52 -5.93 3.57 -0.43
C THR A 52 -5.07 4.78 -0.06
N TYR A 53 -5.25 5.91 -0.77
CA TYR A 53 -4.54 7.14 -0.44
C TYR A 53 -4.87 7.64 0.96
N LEU A 54 -6.16 7.66 1.34
CA LEU A 54 -6.59 8.09 2.66
C LEU A 54 -6.00 7.22 3.77
N LEU A 55 -6.02 5.90 3.59
CA LEU A 55 -5.41 4.95 4.52
C LEU A 55 -3.91 5.20 4.68
N LEU A 56 -3.18 5.41 3.59
CA LEU A 56 -1.75 5.75 3.63
C LEU A 56 -1.48 7.08 4.35
N ALA A 57 -2.29 8.10 4.08
CA ALA A 57 -2.16 9.41 4.71
C ALA A 57 -2.43 9.33 6.22
N ILE A 58 -3.46 8.60 6.63
CA ILE A 58 -3.76 8.35 8.04
C ILE A 58 -2.62 7.57 8.69
N TYR A 59 -2.18 6.47 8.09
CA TYR A 59 -1.08 5.66 8.62
C TYR A 59 0.20 6.48 8.80
N ARG A 60 0.57 7.27 7.79
CA ARG A 60 1.73 8.15 7.87
C ARG A 60 1.61 9.13 9.05
N LYS A 61 0.42 9.71 9.25
CA LYS A 61 0.14 10.65 10.33
C LYS A 61 0.17 9.97 11.70
N THR A 62 -0.41 8.79 11.85
CA THR A 62 -0.48 8.08 13.14
C THR A 62 0.86 7.50 13.56
N GLN A 63 1.65 7.01 12.60
CA GLN A 63 2.98 6.43 12.86
C GLN A 63 4.11 7.46 12.81
N SER A 64 3.80 8.75 12.62
CA SER A 64 4.80 9.82 12.43
C SER A 64 5.88 9.45 11.41
N TYR A 65 5.48 8.79 10.31
CA TYR A 65 6.41 8.25 9.34
C TYR A 65 7.09 9.39 8.55
N GLY A 66 8.41 9.49 8.70
CA GLY A 66 9.23 10.56 8.12
C GLY A 66 9.48 10.43 6.61
N GLY A 67 9.28 9.24 6.04
CA GLY A 67 9.47 9.00 4.61
C GLY A 67 8.35 9.55 3.72
N SER A 68 8.53 9.38 2.40
CA SER A 68 7.51 9.77 1.43
C SER A 68 6.34 8.78 1.39
N LEU A 69 5.14 9.27 1.04
CA LEU A 69 3.96 8.42 0.83
C LEU A 69 4.17 7.30 -0.19
N TRP A 70 5.06 7.52 -1.17
CA TRP A 70 5.39 6.51 -2.18
C TRP A 70 6.19 5.34 -1.59
N ILE A 71 7.20 5.62 -0.76
CA ILE A 71 8.01 4.58 -0.10
C ILE A 71 7.11 3.76 0.81
N LEU A 72 6.25 4.43 1.59
CA LEU A 72 5.28 3.75 2.45
C LEU A 72 4.34 2.83 1.65
N LEU A 73 3.82 3.29 0.51
CA LEU A 73 3.02 2.45 -0.38
C LEU A 73 3.83 1.27 -0.93
N ALA A 74 5.09 1.47 -1.30
CA ALA A 74 5.95 0.42 -1.82
C ALA A 74 6.23 -0.67 -0.77
N GLU A 75 6.54 -0.25 0.46
CA GLU A 75 6.72 -1.13 1.62
C GLU A 75 5.45 -1.95 1.89
N ILE A 76 4.29 -1.28 2.02
CA ILE A 76 3.00 -1.96 2.25
C ILE A 76 2.70 -2.95 1.14
N ARG A 77 2.98 -2.63 -0.13
CA ARG A 77 2.77 -3.57 -1.24
C ARG A 77 3.67 -4.79 -1.18
N ALA A 78 4.91 -4.62 -0.72
CA ALA A 78 5.85 -5.72 -0.55
C ALA A 78 5.49 -6.63 0.63
N THR A 79 4.87 -6.06 1.67
CA THR A 79 4.58 -6.77 2.93
C THR A 79 3.11 -7.14 3.14
N LEU A 80 2.20 -6.73 2.25
CA LEU A 80 0.73 -6.90 2.41
C LEU A 80 0.31 -8.36 2.72
N PHE A 81 1.01 -9.31 2.13
CA PHE A 81 0.72 -10.74 2.26
C PHE A 81 1.69 -11.49 3.17
N GLN A 82 2.67 -10.80 3.75
CA GLN A 82 3.54 -11.40 4.75
C GLN A 82 2.71 -11.67 6.01
N ARG A 83 2.77 -12.92 6.50
CA ARG A 83 2.07 -13.32 7.73
C ARG A 83 3.10 -13.90 8.70
N PRO A 84 3.87 -13.06 9.40
CA PRO A 84 4.99 -13.51 10.22
C PRO A 84 4.60 -14.58 11.25
N SER A 85 3.42 -14.45 11.88
CA SER A 85 2.92 -15.44 12.84
C SER A 85 2.62 -16.79 12.19
N ALA A 86 1.86 -16.79 11.08
CA ALA A 86 1.52 -18.02 10.37
C ALA A 86 2.74 -18.69 9.73
N GLU A 87 3.69 -17.90 9.22
CA GLU A 87 4.97 -18.37 8.67
C GLU A 87 5.84 -18.99 9.76
N ALA A 88 5.94 -18.33 10.93
CA ALA A 88 6.65 -18.86 12.09
C ALA A 88 6.04 -20.16 12.60
N GLU A 89 4.72 -20.24 12.75
CA GLU A 89 4.03 -21.48 13.14
C GLU A 89 4.27 -22.64 12.18
N ARG A 90 4.29 -22.37 10.86
CA ARG A 90 4.63 -23.40 9.86
C ARG A 90 6.08 -23.85 9.99
N TYR A 91 7.00 -22.91 10.21
CA TYR A 91 8.42 -23.21 10.42
C TYR A 91 8.62 -24.10 11.66
N TRP A 92 7.98 -23.78 12.79
CA TRP A 92 8.07 -24.57 14.01
C TRP A 92 7.54 -26.00 13.81
N ARG A 93 6.35 -26.15 13.22
CA ARG A 93 5.78 -27.47 12.91
C ARG A 93 6.67 -28.31 11.97
N ARG A 94 7.26 -27.67 10.96
CA ARG A 94 8.19 -28.33 10.04
C ARG A 94 9.43 -28.85 10.80
N ARG A 95 9.99 -28.05 11.70
CA ARG A 95 11.12 -28.44 12.54
C ARG A 95 10.80 -29.61 13.45
N GLU A 96 9.68 -29.56 14.16
CA GLU A 96 9.23 -30.65 15.05
C GLU A 96 9.08 -31.96 14.28
N SER A 97 8.42 -31.94 13.12
CA SER A 97 8.29 -33.12 12.26
C SER A 97 9.63 -33.64 11.76
N MET A 98 10.56 -32.75 11.38
CA MET A 98 11.92 -33.14 10.97
C MET A 98 12.71 -33.75 12.13
N THR A 99 12.59 -33.21 13.34
CA THR A 99 13.24 -33.78 14.54
C THR A 99 12.65 -35.14 14.91
N GLU A 100 11.33 -35.31 14.81
CA GLU A 100 10.67 -36.60 15.01
C GLU A 100 11.12 -37.63 13.95
N PHE A 101 11.21 -37.22 12.68
CA PHE A 101 11.66 -38.11 11.60
C PHE A 101 13.13 -38.50 11.75
N ALA A 102 14.00 -37.54 12.10
CA ALA A 102 15.41 -37.79 12.36
C ALA A 102 15.61 -38.72 13.58
N ALA A 103 14.82 -38.54 14.64
CA ALA A 103 14.84 -39.44 15.80
C ALA A 103 14.39 -40.88 15.44
N ARG A 104 13.48 -41.03 14.47
CA ARG A 104 13.04 -42.35 13.96
C ARG A 104 14.01 -42.96 12.94
N GLN A 105 14.81 -42.16 12.23
CA GLN A 105 15.77 -42.63 11.24
C GLN A 105 17.02 -43.29 11.84
N GLY A 106 17.35 -43.00 13.11
CA GLY A 106 18.52 -43.56 13.81
C GLY A 106 18.52 -45.08 14.07
N GLY A 107 17.56 -45.83 13.51
CA GLY A 107 17.46 -47.30 13.63
C GLY A 107 17.43 -48.06 12.30
N LEU A 108 17.65 -47.40 11.15
CA LEU A 108 17.55 -48.05 9.83
C LEU A 108 18.89 -48.59 9.28
N PHE A 109 20.00 -48.33 9.97
CA PHE A 109 21.35 -48.81 9.58
C PHE A 109 22.18 -49.34 10.77
N ALA A 110 21.51 -49.78 11.84
CA ALA A 110 22.14 -50.47 12.97
C ALA A 110 21.91 -51.98 12.89
#